data_AF-T0FGB2-F1
#
_entry.id   AF-T0FGB2-F1
#
_cell.length_a   1.000
_cell.length_b   1.000
_cell.length_c   1.000
_cell.angle_alpha   90.00
_cell.angle_beta   90.00
_cell.angle_gamma   90.00
#
_symmetry.space_group_name_H-M   'P 1'
#
loop_
_entity.id
_entity.type
_entity.pdbx_description
1 polymer ?
#
loop_
_entity_poly.entity_id
_entity_poly.type
_entity_poly.pdbx_seq_one_letter_code
_entity_poly.pdbx_strand_id
1 'polypeptide(L)'
;MKEIDVRTQLVHRIHRIKGQLEAIEKGLFDEETDCEKTLMQLKAASQALKKFGEAYMHAYMEKCFVERKGATNIKENVRKAIKTAFSL
;
A
#
# COMPACT_ATOMS: atom_id res chain seq x y z
N MET A 1 4.71 -22.98 -13.03
CA MET A 1 4.04 -21.82 -12.40
C MET A 1 4.94 -20.61 -12.61
N LYS A 2 4.59 -19.66 -13.48
CA LYS A 2 5.48 -18.51 -13.77
C LYS A 2 5.61 -17.65 -12.51
N GLU A 3 6.84 -17.43 -12.05
CA GLU A 3 7.15 -16.39 -11.06
C GLU A 3 6.63 -15.06 -11.61
N ILE A 4 5.57 -14.53 -11.00
CA ILE A 4 5.14 -13.17 -11.29
C ILE A 4 6.16 -12.25 -10.64
N ASP A 5 6.88 -11.46 -11.43
CA ASP A 5 7.85 -10.46 -10.96
C ASP A 5 7.21 -9.62 -9.85
N VAL A 6 7.90 -9.52 -8.70
CA VAL A 6 7.48 -8.73 -7.54
C VAL A 6 7.18 -7.28 -7.95
N ARG A 7 7.91 -6.74 -8.92
CA ARG A 7 7.63 -5.41 -9.49
C ARG A 7 6.27 -5.36 -10.15
N THR A 8 5.92 -6.36 -10.97
CA THR A 8 4.60 -6.45 -11.62
C THR A 8 3.48 -6.50 -10.59
N GLN A 9 3.64 -7.26 -9.50
CA GLN A 9 2.63 -7.32 -8.44
C GLN A 9 2.43 -5.97 -7.75
N LEU A 10 3.52 -5.24 -7.47
CA LEU A 10 3.45 -3.90 -6.88
C LEU A 10 2.82 -2.88 -7.83
N VAL A 11 3.15 -2.94 -9.12
CA VAL A 11 2.52 -2.10 -10.15
C VAL A 11 1.02 -2.37 -10.24
N HIS A 12 0.58 -3.63 -10.24
CA HIS A 12 -0.85 -3.96 -10.24
C HIS A 12 -1.59 -3.38 -9.02
N ARG A 13 -0.96 -3.38 -7.84
CA ARG A 13 -1.53 -2.76 -6.63
C ARG A 13 -1.67 -1.25 -6.79
N ILE A 14 -0.67 -0.57 -7.36
CA ILE A 14 -0.73 0.86 -7.65
C ILE A 14 -1.87 1.17 -8.63
N HIS A 15 -2.00 0.40 -9.73
CA HIS A 15 -3.07 0.62 -10.71
C HIS A 15 -4.46 0.49 -10.08
N ARG A 16 -4.64 -0.46 -9.16
CA ARG A 16 -5.89 -0.60 -8.41
C ARG A 16 -6.17 0.62 -7.53
N ILE A 17 -5.16 1.11 -6.81
CA ILE A 17 -5.29 2.31 -5.96
C ILE A 17 -5.62 3.53 -6.83
N LYS A 18 -4.97 3.71 -7.98
CA LYS A 18 -5.26 4.79 -8.92
C LYS A 18 -6.73 4.76 -9.36
N GLY A 19 -7.25 3.60 -9.77
CA GLY A 19 -8.66 3.47 -10.14
C GLY A 19 -9.62 3.80 -9.00
N GLN A 20 -9.25 3.52 -7.73
CA GLN A 20 -10.06 3.93 -6.58
C GLN A 20 -10.03 5.45 -6.39
N LEU A 21 -8.87 6.09 -6.52
CA LEU A 21 -8.72 7.54 -6.39
C LEU A 21 -9.43 8.30 -7.53
N GLU A 22 -9.32 7.81 -8.76
CA GLU A 22 -10.04 8.35 -9.93
C GLU A 22 -11.56 8.26 -9.75
N ALA A 23 -12.07 7.17 -9.14
CA ALA A 23 -13.49 7.05 -8.85
C ALA A 23 -13.97 8.08 -7.81
N ILE A 24 -13.16 8.31 -6.76
CA ILE A 24 -13.45 9.32 -5.73
C ILE A 24 -13.41 10.73 -6.34
N GLU A 25 -12.39 11.04 -7.14
CA GLU A 25 -12.25 12.33 -7.83
C GLU A 25 -13.46 12.62 -8.72
N LYS A 26 -13.90 11.64 -9.53
CA LYS A 26 -15.10 11.78 -10.37
C LYS A 26 -16.35 12.03 -9.54
N GLY A 27 -16.48 11.40 -8.38
CA GLY A 27 -17.59 11.62 -7.46
C GLY A 27 -17.67 13.05 -6.93
N LEU A 28 -16.56 13.81 -6.87
CA LEU A 28 -16.62 15.20 -6.39
C LEU A 28 -17.43 16.14 -7.29
N PHE A 29 -17.64 15.75 -8.54
CA PHE A 29 -18.38 16.53 -9.54
C PHE A 29 -19.78 15.97 -9.82
N ASP A 30 -20.20 14.92 -9.10
CA ASP A 30 -21.51 14.30 -9.27
C ASP A 30 -22.51 14.93 -8.28
N GLU A 31 -23.54 15.59 -8.82
CA GLU A 31 -24.56 16.29 -8.03
C GLU A 31 -25.46 15.33 -7.23
N GLU A 32 -25.49 14.03 -7.58
CA GLU A 32 -26.22 12.98 -6.87
C GLU A 32 -25.30 12.07 -6.04
N THR A 33 -24.14 12.58 -5.60
CA THR A 33 -23.15 11.77 -4.89
C THR A 33 -23.68 11.15 -3.61
N ASP A 34 -23.64 9.81 -3.56
CA ASP A 34 -23.83 9.04 -2.34
C ASP A 34 -22.60 9.18 -1.42
N CYS A 35 -22.74 9.98 -0.36
CA CYS A 35 -21.72 10.20 0.65
C CYS A 35 -21.25 8.91 1.33
N GLU A 36 -22.16 7.95 1.59
CA GLU A 36 -21.81 6.69 2.24
C GLU A 36 -20.91 5.86 1.32
N LYS A 37 -21.27 5.76 0.04
CA LYS A 37 -20.47 5.09 -0.98
C LYS A 37 -19.10 5.72 -1.15
N THR A 38 -19.02 7.06 -1.17
CA THR A 38 -17.75 7.78 -1.26
C THR A 38 -16.87 7.52 -0.03
N LEU A 39 -17.44 7.52 1.18
CA LEU A 39 -16.71 7.16 2.41
C LEU A 39 -16.21 5.72 2.39
N MET A 40 -16.99 4.77 1.87
CA MET A 40 -16.55 3.39 1.67
C MET A 40 -15.39 3.28 0.67
N GLN A 41 -15.43 4.03 -0.42
CA GLN A 41 -14.35 4.07 -1.41
C GLN A 41 -13.06 4.66 -0.82
N LEU A 42 -13.16 5.76 -0.07
CA LEU A 42 -12.05 6.37 0.66
C LEU A 42 -11.40 5.37 1.64
N LYS A 43 -12.22 4.67 2.43
CA LYS A 43 -11.75 3.60 3.33
C LYS A 43 -11.02 2.50 2.56
N ALA A 44 -11.59 2.05 1.43
CA ALA A 44 -11.00 1.00 0.61
C ALA A 44 -9.66 1.44 -0.01
N ALA A 45 -9.55 2.67 -0.49
CA ALA A 45 -8.32 3.25 -1.03
C ALA A 45 -7.23 3.36 0.04
N SER A 46 -7.58 3.84 1.25
CA SER A 46 -6.67 3.92 2.39
C SER A 46 -6.11 2.56 2.78
N GLN A 47 -6.98 1.54 2.93
CA GLN A 47 -6.52 0.18 3.25
C GLN A 47 -5.69 -0.45 2.13
N ALA A 48 -6.01 -0.16 0.87
CA ALA A 48 -5.21 -0.64 -0.27
C ALA A 48 -3.80 -0.02 -0.25
N LEU A 49 -3.69 1.27 0.07
CA LEU A 49 -2.41 1.97 0.19
C LEU A 49 -1.55 1.39 1.32
N LYS A 50 -2.14 1.12 2.50
CA LYS A 50 -1.42 0.46 3.61
C LYS A 50 -0.86 -0.91 3.21
N LYS A 51 -1.70 -1.75 2.58
CA LYS A 51 -1.29 -3.07 2.08
C LYS A 51 -0.23 -2.99 0.99
N PHE A 52 -0.26 -1.95 0.16
CA PHE A 52 0.81 -1.69 -0.80
C PHE A 52 2.12 -1.35 -0.09
N GLY A 53 2.08 -0.48 0.92
CA GLY A 53 3.24 -0.12 1.74
C GLY A 53 3.90 -1.34 2.41
N GLU A 54 3.09 -2.21 3.02
CA GLU A 54 3.58 -3.47 3.59
C GLU A 54 4.26 -4.36 2.53
N ALA A 55 3.62 -4.54 1.37
CA ALA A 55 4.16 -5.35 0.28
C ALA A 55 5.46 -4.77 -0.30
N TYR A 56 5.53 -3.46 -0.51
CA TYR A 56 6.72 -2.77 -0.99
C TYR A 56 7.88 -2.93 0.01
N MET A 57 7.60 -2.71 1.30
CA MET A 57 8.60 -2.90 2.35
C MET A 57 9.11 -4.34 2.38
N HIS A 58 8.25 -5.35 2.30
CA HIS A 58 8.72 -6.74 2.23
C HIS A 58 9.61 -7.01 1.02
N ALA A 59 9.28 -6.46 -0.14
CA ALA A 59 10.03 -6.63 -1.38
C ALA A 59 11.40 -5.94 -1.36
N TYR A 60 11.48 -4.77 -0.70
CA TYR A 60 12.66 -3.90 -0.77
C TYR A 60 13.37 -3.70 0.57
N MET A 61 12.95 -4.40 1.64
CA MET A 61 13.46 -4.25 3.00
C MET A 61 14.98 -4.33 3.06
N GLU A 62 15.57 -5.32 2.39
CA GLU A 62 17.02 -5.47 2.38
C GLU A 62 17.67 -4.25 1.71
N LYS A 63 17.18 -3.79 0.56
CA LYS A 63 17.71 -2.58 -0.08
C LYS A 63 17.51 -1.33 0.77
N CYS A 64 16.40 -1.20 1.49
CA CYS A 64 16.14 -0.07 2.39
C CYS A 64 17.05 -0.06 3.63
N PHE A 65 17.53 -1.21 4.11
CA PHE A 65 18.26 -1.33 5.38
C PHE A 65 19.71 -1.86 5.26
N VAL A 66 20.20 -2.14 4.05
CA VAL A 66 21.58 -2.63 3.81
C VAL A 66 22.65 -1.55 4.00
N GLU A 67 22.31 -0.26 3.99
CA GLU A 67 23.30 0.81 4.19
C GLU A 67 23.78 0.99 5.63
N ARG A 68 23.10 0.42 6.64
CA ARG A 68 23.57 0.44 8.03
C ARG A 68 24.16 -0.91 8.43
N LYS A 69 25.43 -1.13 8.07
CA LYS A 69 26.23 -2.26 8.57
C LYS A 69 26.27 -2.23 10.10
N GLY A 70 25.64 -3.21 10.75
CA GLY A 70 25.78 -3.44 12.20
C GLY A 70 24.53 -3.88 12.96
N ALA A 71 23.35 -3.98 12.34
CA ALA A 71 22.12 -4.05 13.12
C ALA A 71 21.11 -5.13 12.67
N THR A 72 21.46 -6.39 12.91
CA THR A 72 20.53 -7.53 12.74
C THR A 72 19.25 -7.35 13.57
N ASN A 73 19.39 -6.83 14.80
CA ASN A 73 18.26 -6.55 15.70
C ASN A 73 17.38 -5.37 15.26
N ILE A 74 17.94 -4.38 14.54
CA ILE A 74 17.14 -3.24 14.03
C ILE A 74 16.24 -3.71 12.89
N LYS A 75 16.70 -4.63 12.03
CA LYS A 75 15.88 -5.15 10.92
C LYS A 75 14.58 -5.78 11.40
N GLU A 76 14.62 -6.57 12.47
CA GLU A 76 13.44 -7.26 12.99
C GLU A 76 12.46 -6.31 13.70
N ASN A 77 12.99 -5.42 14.54
CA ASN A 77 12.18 -4.40 15.23
C ASN A 77 11.50 -3.45 14.24
N VAL A 78 12.20 -3.03 13.18
CA VAL A 78 11.63 -2.18 12.14
C VAL A 78 10.59 -2.92 11.32
N ARG A 79 10.83 -4.20 10.97
CA ARG A 79 9.82 -5.03 10.30
C ARG A 79 8.53 -5.15 11.13
N LYS A 80 8.65 -5.32 12.45
CA LYS A 80 7.52 -5.43 13.38
C LYS A 80 6.76 -4.11 13.55
N ALA A 81 7.48 -2.99 13.67
CA ALA A 81 6.90 -1.66 13.78
C ALA A 81 6.13 -1.29 12.50
N ILE A 82 6.70 -1.59 11.33
CA ILE A 82 6.07 -1.35 10.02
C ILE A 82 4.82 -2.20 9.85
N LYS A 83 4.88 -3.50 10.16
CA LYS A 83 3.69 -4.35 10.11
C LYS A 83 2.57 -3.77 10.97
N THR A 84 2.90 -3.29 12.16
CA THR A 84 1.93 -2.66 13.07
C THR A 84 1.35 -1.37 12.48
N ALA A 85 2.18 -0.50 11.91
CA ALA A 85 1.75 0.75 11.29
C ALA A 85 0.82 0.57 10.09
N PHE A 86 0.98 -0.53 9.33
CA PHE A 86 0.18 -0.80 8.13
C PHE A 86 -0.95 -1.83 8.32
N SER A 87 -1.01 -2.54 9.46
CA SER A 87 -2.05 -3.54 9.76
C SER A 87 -3.28 -2.99 10.50
N LEU A 88 -3.19 -1.79 11.08
CA LEU A 88 -4.30 -1.12 11.79
C LEU A 88 -5.23 -0.40 10.82
#